data_AF-F4MYI7-F1
#
_entry.id   AF-F4MYI7-F1
#
_cell.length_a   1.000
_cell.length_b   1.000
_cell.length_c   1.000
_cell.angle_alpha   90.00
_cell.angle_beta   90.00
_cell.angle_gamma   90.00
#
_symmetry.space_group_name_H-M   'P 1'
#
loop_
_entity.id
_entity.type
_entity.pdbx_description
1 polymer ?
#
loop_
_entity_poly.entity_id
_entity_poly.type
_entity_poly.pdbx_seq_one_letter_code
_entity_poly.pdbx_strand_id
1 'polypeptide(L)'
;MLPLQRTDEMAVSSPAFWASDDFSKKFGALAYRAMLAEVNLTPKPGLVDCVNCGAHQDMTLQDFYHSADAIAPWLPRFIEQGIRYSHLQGQAALNSLRPLGLACETACFRRPMASTPIKAAFFLWG
;
A
#
# COMPACT_ATOMS: atom_id res chain seq x y z
N MET A 1 -2.13 14.92 32.00
CA MET A 1 -2.33 13.76 31.13
C MET A 1 -3.61 14.02 30.36
N LEU A 2 -3.49 14.51 29.13
CA LEU A 2 -4.64 14.83 28.28
C LEU A 2 -5.27 13.51 27.80
N PRO A 3 -6.59 13.31 27.96
CA PRO A 3 -7.24 12.10 27.47
C PRO A 3 -7.12 12.04 25.94
N LEU A 4 -6.75 10.85 25.43
CA LEU A 4 -6.81 10.53 24.01
C LEU A 4 -8.25 10.78 23.53
N GLN A 5 -8.43 11.82 22.72
CA GLN A 5 -9.72 12.09 22.08
C GLN A 5 -10.01 10.92 21.13
N ARG A 6 -11.06 10.16 21.46
CA ARG A 6 -11.66 9.15 20.57
C ARG A 6 -12.12 9.84 19.30
N THR A 7 -11.66 9.39 18.14
CA THR A 7 -11.95 9.96 16.81
C THR A 7 -13.34 9.59 16.29
N ASP A 8 -14.26 9.21 17.16
CA ASP A 8 -15.58 8.67 16.82
C ASP A 8 -16.42 9.66 16.00
N GLU A 9 -16.15 10.96 16.10
CA GLU A 9 -16.88 12.02 15.38
C GLU A 9 -16.46 12.20 13.91
N MET A 10 -15.35 11.58 13.45
CA MET A 10 -14.94 11.71 12.03
C MET A 10 -15.71 10.78 11.08
N ALA A 11 -16.54 9.87 11.61
CA ALA A 11 -17.25 8.85 10.82
C ALA A 11 -18.51 9.38 10.11
N VAL A 12 -18.90 10.65 10.32
CA VAL A 12 -20.12 11.25 9.72
C VAL A 12 -19.81 11.99 8.41
N SER A 13 -18.85 11.50 7.63
CA SER A 13 -18.58 12.03 6.30
C SER A 13 -19.06 11.03 5.26
N SER A 14 -20.01 11.45 4.41
CA SER A 14 -20.60 10.62 3.37
C SER A 14 -19.50 9.95 2.53
N PRO A 15 -19.66 8.68 2.09
CA PRO A 15 -18.68 8.00 1.24
C PRO A 15 -18.25 8.81 0.02
N ALA A 16 -19.13 9.70 -0.47
CA ALA A 16 -18.85 10.64 -1.56
C ALA A 16 -17.71 11.63 -1.26
N PHE A 17 -17.51 12.04 0.00
CA PHE A 17 -16.44 12.96 0.39
C PHE A 17 -15.07 12.26 0.31
N TRP A 18 -14.99 11.04 0.84
CA TRP A 18 -13.80 10.19 0.77
C TRP A 18 -13.51 9.76 -0.66
N ALA A 19 -14.54 9.55 -1.48
CA ALA A 19 -14.40 9.16 -2.88
C ALA A 19 -13.95 10.32 -3.81
N SER A 20 -13.63 11.50 -3.28
CA SER A 20 -13.08 12.58 -4.09
C SER A 20 -11.69 12.20 -4.62
N ASP A 21 -11.44 12.52 -5.89
CA ASP A 21 -10.16 12.28 -6.56
C ASP A 21 -8.97 12.91 -5.81
N ASP A 22 -9.19 14.07 -5.18
CA ASP A 22 -8.18 14.74 -4.33
C ASP A 22 -7.83 13.94 -3.08
N PHE A 23 -8.82 13.35 -2.40
CA PHE A 23 -8.61 12.51 -1.23
C PHE A 23 -7.78 11.28 -1.58
N SER A 24 -8.19 10.53 -2.60
CA SER A 24 -7.53 9.29 -3.02
C SER A 24 -6.10 9.54 -3.48
N LYS A 25 -5.85 10.64 -4.20
CA LYS A 25 -4.49 11.05 -4.60
C LYS A 25 -3.63 11.42 -3.40
N LYS A 26 -4.17 12.19 -2.45
CA LYS A 26 -3.44 12.60 -1.24
C LYS A 26 -3.03 11.39 -0.41
N PHE A 27 -3.96 10.50 -0.12
CA PHE A 27 -3.67 9.30 0.68
C PHE A 27 -2.83 8.28 -0.11
N GLY A 28 -2.96 8.22 -1.43
CA GLY A 28 -2.06 7.44 -2.29
C GLY A 28 -0.61 7.93 -2.20
N ALA A 29 -0.40 9.25 -2.24
CA ALA A 29 0.93 9.83 -2.06
C ALA A 29 1.51 9.59 -0.65
N LEU A 30 0.67 9.65 0.39
CA LEU A 30 1.08 9.31 1.76
C LEU A 30 1.46 7.82 1.89
N ALA A 31 0.68 6.92 1.29
CA ALA A 31 0.98 5.49 1.27
C ALA A 31 2.30 5.20 0.55
N TYR A 32 2.58 5.85 -0.58
CA TYR A 32 3.87 5.74 -1.26
C TYR A 32 5.02 6.23 -0.37
N ARG A 33 4.86 7.39 0.28
CA ARG A 33 5.87 7.90 1.22
C ARG A 33 6.07 6.97 2.41
N ALA A 34 5.01 6.32 2.89
CA ALA A 34 5.10 5.32 3.94
C ALA A 34 5.93 4.12 3.48
N MET A 35 5.72 3.59 2.27
CA MET A 35 6.56 2.51 1.69
C MET A 35 8.04 2.87 1.71
N LEU A 36 8.38 4.08 1.24
CA LEU A 36 9.76 4.55 1.20
C LEU A 36 10.34 4.76 2.59
N ALA A 37 9.57 5.34 3.51
CA ALA A 37 10.00 5.52 4.89
C ALA A 37 10.26 4.16 5.55
N GLU A 38 9.36 3.21 5.33
CA GLU A 38 9.42 1.88 5.93
C GLU A 38 10.69 1.13 5.50
N VAL A 39 11.01 1.09 4.20
CA VAL A 39 12.21 0.36 3.73
C VAL A 39 13.52 1.05 4.13
N ASN A 40 13.49 2.35 4.40
CA ASN A 40 14.67 3.09 4.86
C ASN A 40 14.90 3.00 6.38
N LEU A 41 13.97 2.44 7.15
CA LEU A 41 14.15 2.24 8.58
C LEU A 41 15.04 1.02 8.86
N THR A 42 16.06 1.22 9.69
CA THR A 42 16.99 0.19 10.15
C THR A 42 17.09 0.22 11.68
N PRO A 43 17.25 -0.94 12.36
CA PRO A 43 17.34 -2.28 11.79
C PRO A 43 15.97 -2.92 11.55
N LYS A 44 15.83 -3.70 10.46
CA LYS A 44 14.71 -4.65 10.31
C LYS A 44 15.21 -6.10 10.29
N PRO A 45 15.15 -6.81 11.44
CA PRO A 45 15.61 -8.19 11.52
C PRO A 45 14.88 -9.09 10.51
N GLY A 46 15.63 -9.66 9.56
CA GLY A 46 15.10 -10.61 8.58
C GLY A 46 14.41 -10.00 7.35
N LEU A 47 14.29 -8.68 7.26
CA LEU A 47 13.67 -7.98 6.13
C LEU A 47 14.67 -7.05 5.45
N VAL A 48 14.35 -6.64 4.23
CA VAL A 48 15.16 -5.65 3.50
C VAL A 48 15.09 -4.29 4.22
N ASP A 49 16.25 -3.70 4.47
CA ASP A 49 16.41 -2.36 5.03
C ASP A 49 17.51 -1.55 4.31
N CYS A 50 17.85 -0.36 4.82
CA CYS A 50 18.86 0.48 4.16
C CYS A 50 20.30 -0.03 4.27
N VAL A 51 20.56 -1.05 5.09
CA VAL A 51 21.90 -1.57 5.39
C VAL A 51 22.09 -3.00 4.87
N ASN A 52 21.04 -3.81 4.76
CA ASN A 52 21.11 -5.19 4.29
C ASN A 52 19.79 -5.71 3.71
N CYS A 53 19.86 -6.78 2.90
CA CYS A 53 18.68 -7.44 2.34
C CYS A 53 17.93 -8.35 3.34
N GLY A 54 18.32 -8.40 4.60
CA GLY A 54 17.75 -9.32 5.60
C GLY A 54 17.97 -10.78 5.20
N ALA A 55 16.92 -11.60 5.34
CA ALA A 55 16.93 -13.00 4.91
C ALA A 55 16.64 -13.17 3.41
N HIS A 56 16.40 -12.08 2.68
CA HIS A 56 16.02 -12.14 1.27
C HIS A 56 17.22 -12.35 0.36
N GLN A 57 17.11 -13.34 -0.52
CA GLN A 57 17.98 -13.52 -1.69
C GLN A 57 17.29 -13.05 -2.97
N ASP A 58 15.98 -12.77 -2.89
CA ASP A 58 15.08 -12.47 -4.01
C ASP A 58 14.77 -10.98 -4.18
N MET A 59 15.30 -10.11 -3.30
CA MET A 59 14.98 -8.68 -3.29
C MET A 59 16.07 -7.83 -2.64
N THR A 60 16.44 -6.73 -3.29
CA THR A 60 17.32 -5.68 -2.77
C THR A 60 16.53 -4.41 -2.40
N LEU A 61 17.16 -3.46 -1.72
CA LEU A 61 16.59 -2.13 -1.46
C LEU A 61 16.16 -1.43 -2.76
N GLN A 62 16.95 -1.58 -3.83
CA GLN A 62 16.65 -1.00 -5.13
C GLN A 62 15.44 -1.65 -5.79
N ASP A 63 15.29 -2.98 -5.66
CA ASP A 63 14.11 -3.70 -6.15
C ASP A 63 12.84 -3.27 -5.40
N PHE A 64 12.97 -2.93 -4.12
CA PHE A 64 11.86 -2.37 -3.34
C PHE A 64 11.45 -1.00 -3.88
N TYR A 65 12.39 -0.10 -4.17
CA TYR A 65 12.06 1.21 -4.78
C TYR A 65 11.38 1.06 -6.13
N HIS A 66 11.89 0.16 -6.98
CA HIS A 66 11.26 -0.13 -8.27
C HIS A 66 9.84 -0.68 -8.11
N SER A 67 9.59 -1.49 -7.09
CA SER A 67 8.26 -1.99 -6.76
C SER A 67 7.35 -0.87 -6.24
N ALA A 68 7.84 0.00 -5.35
CA ALA A 68 7.10 1.15 -4.84
C ALA A 68 6.69 2.10 -5.97
N ASP A 69 7.58 2.39 -6.91
CA ASP A 69 7.29 3.23 -8.08
C ASP A 69 6.25 2.60 -9.01
N ALA A 70 6.31 1.27 -9.18
CA ALA A 70 5.35 0.54 -10.00
C ALA A 70 3.95 0.48 -9.35
N ILE A 71 3.88 0.43 -8.02
CA ILE A 71 2.64 0.40 -7.23
C ILE A 71 2.04 1.81 -7.06
N ALA A 72 2.86 2.87 -6.99
CA ALA A 72 2.43 4.25 -6.75
C ALA A 72 1.18 4.70 -7.55
N PRO A 73 1.07 4.49 -8.87
CA PRO A 73 -0.11 4.90 -9.64
C PRO A 73 -1.39 4.11 -9.31
N TRP A 74 -1.27 2.97 -8.62
CA TRP A 74 -2.39 2.12 -8.21
C TRP A 74 -2.94 2.44 -6.83
N LEU A 75 -2.16 3.09 -5.96
CA LEU A 75 -2.56 3.39 -4.59
C LEU A 75 -3.85 4.21 -4.49
N PRO A 76 -4.07 5.29 -5.29
CA PRO A 76 -5.34 6.00 -5.29
C PRO A 76 -6.52 5.10 -5.67
N ARG A 77 -6.33 4.19 -6.64
CA ARG A 77 -7.37 3.26 -7.09
C ARG A 77 -7.76 2.26 -5.99
N PHE A 78 -6.79 1.79 -5.21
CA PHE A 78 -7.06 0.93 -4.06
C PHE A 78 -7.88 1.66 -3.00
N ILE A 79 -7.58 2.94 -2.75
CA ILE A 79 -8.32 3.77 -1.80
C ILE A 79 -9.76 3.98 -2.28
N GLU A 80 -9.96 4.36 -3.54
CA GLU A 80 -11.29 4.54 -4.14
C GLU A 80 -12.12 3.25 -4.05
N GLN A 81 -11.50 2.11 -4.38
CA GLN A 81 -12.15 0.81 -4.31
C GLN A 81 -12.51 0.45 -2.86
N GLY A 82 -11.60 0.69 -1.91
CA GLY A 82 -11.85 0.47 -0.49
C GLY A 82 -13.02 1.31 0.05
N ILE A 83 -13.11 2.58 -0.37
CA ILE A 83 -14.23 3.46 0.00
C ILE A 83 -15.53 2.96 -0.63
N ARG A 84 -15.52 2.65 -1.92
CA ARG A 84 -16.70 2.20 -2.67
C ARG A 84 -17.29 0.90 -2.10
N TYR A 85 -16.43 -0.02 -1.67
CA TYR A 85 -16.80 -1.32 -1.14
C TYR A 85 -16.65 -1.43 0.38
N SER A 86 -16.58 -0.30 1.09
CA SER A 86 -16.44 -0.23 2.56
C SER A 86 -17.55 -0.95 3.35
N HIS A 87 -18.70 -1.19 2.73
CA HIS A 87 -19.80 -1.94 3.31
C HIS A 87 -19.61 -3.47 3.25
N LEU A 88 -18.66 -3.96 2.45
CA LEU A 88 -18.32 -5.38 2.36
C LEU A 88 -17.31 -5.75 3.45
N GLN A 89 -17.39 -7.00 3.92
CA GLN A 89 -16.49 -7.52 4.94
C GLN A 89 -15.81 -8.82 4.50
N GLY A 90 -14.66 -9.12 5.11
CA GLY A 90 -13.92 -10.37 4.92
C GLY A 90 -13.69 -10.72 3.45
N GLN A 91 -14.05 -11.94 3.07
CA GLN A 91 -13.79 -12.47 1.72
C GLN A 91 -14.47 -11.66 0.61
N ALA A 92 -15.63 -11.04 0.88
CA ALA A 92 -16.34 -10.23 -0.11
C ALA A 92 -15.56 -8.95 -0.45
N ALA A 93 -15.00 -8.28 0.57
CA ALA A 93 -14.14 -7.13 0.37
C ALA A 93 -12.87 -7.52 -0.42
N LEU A 94 -12.21 -8.63 -0.03
CA LEU A 94 -11.03 -9.13 -0.74
C LEU A 94 -11.33 -9.50 -2.20
N ASN A 95 -12.47 -10.13 -2.48
CA ASN A 95 -12.88 -10.47 -3.84
C ASN A 95 -13.11 -9.21 -4.69
N SER A 96 -13.57 -8.11 -4.09
CA SER A 96 -13.74 -6.83 -4.80
C SER A 96 -12.41 -6.15 -5.15
N LEU A 97 -11.35 -6.38 -4.35
CA LEU A 97 -10.01 -5.81 -4.56
C LEU A 97 -9.13 -6.67 -5.46
N ARG A 98 -9.36 -7.99 -5.51
CA ARG A 98 -8.52 -8.96 -6.23
C ARG A 98 -8.27 -8.59 -7.71
N PRO A 99 -9.27 -8.19 -8.52
CA PRO A 99 -9.01 -7.81 -9.91
C PRO A 99 -8.07 -6.61 -10.05
N LEU A 100 -8.20 -5.63 -9.15
CA LEU A 100 -7.32 -4.46 -9.10
C LEU A 100 -5.90 -4.86 -8.69
N GLY A 101 -5.79 -5.78 -7.71
CA GLY A 101 -4.52 -6.42 -7.31
C GLY A 101 -3.80 -7.09 -8.49
N LEU A 102 -4.50 -7.94 -9.24
CA LEU A 102 -3.94 -8.64 -10.40
C LEU A 102 -3.52 -7.69 -11.53
N ALA A 103 -4.24 -6.58 -11.72
CA ALA A 103 -3.86 -5.57 -12.69
C ALA A 103 -2.58 -4.82 -12.27
N CYS A 104 -2.48 -4.47 -10.98
CA CYS A 104 -1.29 -3.88 -10.38
C CYS A 104 -0.08 -4.82 -10.50
N GLU A 105 -0.27 -6.09 -10.12
CA GLU A 105 0.70 -7.19 -10.27
C GLU A 105 1.28 -7.24 -11.69
N THR A 106 0.39 -7.36 -12.67
CA THR A 106 0.75 -7.50 -14.08
C THR A 106 1.52 -6.28 -14.57
N ALA A 107 1.15 -5.07 -14.11
CA ALA A 107 1.85 -3.85 -14.46
C ALA A 107 3.27 -3.77 -13.85
N CYS A 108 3.47 -4.29 -12.64
CA CYS A 108 4.78 -4.35 -12.01
C CYS A 108 5.71 -5.36 -12.70
N PHE A 109 5.18 -6.54 -13.10
CA PHE A 109 5.95 -7.59 -13.80
C PHE A 109 6.40 -7.21 -15.22
N ARG A 110 5.81 -6.18 -15.85
CA ARG A 110 6.25 -5.69 -17.16
C ARG A 110 7.56 -4.90 -17.11
N ARG A 111 8.09 -4.57 -15.93
CA ARG A 111 9.41 -3.93 -15.80
C ARG A 111 10.52 -4.99 -15.83
N PRO A 112 11.57 -4.84 -16.67
CA PRO A 112 12.57 -5.90 -16.94
C PRO A 112 13.43 -6.37 -15.76
N MET A 113 13.23 -5.88 -14.53
CA MET A 113 14.14 -6.10 -13.40
C MET A 113 13.46 -6.54 -12.09
N ALA A 114 12.15 -6.82 -12.06
CA ALA A 114 11.48 -7.16 -10.80
C ALA A 114 11.34 -8.68 -10.64
N SER A 115 12.25 -9.29 -9.88
CA SER A 115 12.19 -10.71 -9.52
C SER A 115 10.99 -11.06 -8.62
N THR A 116 10.42 -10.11 -7.85
CA THR A 116 9.20 -10.35 -7.03
C THR A 116 8.43 -9.04 -6.67
N PRO A 117 7.48 -8.58 -7.50
CA PRO A 117 6.89 -7.24 -7.34
C PRO A 117 5.86 -7.04 -6.20
N ILE A 118 5.38 -8.08 -5.51
CA ILE A 118 4.18 -7.98 -4.62
C ILE A 118 4.42 -8.37 -3.17
N LYS A 119 5.55 -9.02 -2.84
CA LYS A 119 5.85 -9.29 -1.42
C LYS A 119 6.00 -8.00 -0.61
N ALA A 120 6.47 -6.92 -1.23
CA ALA A 120 6.52 -5.59 -0.59
C ALA A 120 5.13 -5.00 -0.28
N ALA A 121 4.13 -5.23 -1.13
CA ALA A 121 2.75 -4.75 -0.89
C ALA A 121 2.03 -5.57 0.20
N PHE A 122 2.34 -6.88 0.31
CA PHE A 122 1.86 -7.71 1.40
C PHE A 122 2.34 -7.21 2.77
N PHE A 123 3.51 -6.56 2.83
CA PHE A 123 4.06 -6.04 4.08
C PHE A 123 3.33 -4.80 4.63
N LEU A 124 2.61 -4.05 3.77
CA LEU A 124 1.79 -2.90 4.18
C LEU A 124 0.40 -3.28 4.69
N TRP A 125 -0.05 -4.52 4.45
CA TRP A 125 -1.44 -4.96 4.70
C TRP A 125 -1.51 -6.29 5.46
N GLY A 126 -0.39 -6.75 6.04
CA GLY A 126 -0.27 -7.99 6.83
C GLY A 126 0.45 -7.74 8.15
#